data_AF-A0A917MAF4-F1
#
_entry.id   AF-A0A917MAF4-F1
#
_cell.length_a   1.000
_cell.length_b   1.000
_cell.length_c   1.000
_cell.angle_alpha   90.00
_cell.angle_beta   90.00
_cell.angle_gamma   90.00
#
_symmetry.space_group_name_H-M   'P 1'
#
loop_
_entity.id
_entity.type
_entity.pdbx_description
1 polymer ?
#
loop_
_entity_poly.entity_id
_entity_poly.type
_entity_poly.pdbx_seq_one_letter_code
_entity_poly.pdbx_strand_id
1 'polypeptide(L)'
;MTKPNDLLQGTLNLLILKILELEPMHGWALAQRLKQMSNEILQVGPGSLYPALHKLEQEGWITADWSMSETQRRVKFYTLTKEGRKQLNRQTANWKRLSLAVNSIVLPAEG
;
A
#
# COMPACT_ATOMS: atom_id res chain seq x y z
N MET A 1 -12.07 -1.56 20.74
CA MET A 1 -11.80 -1.70 19.29
C MET A 1 -10.39 -1.22 19.06
N THR A 2 -9.45 -2.13 18.80
CA THR A 2 -8.03 -1.81 18.55
C THR A 2 -7.96 -0.78 17.43
N LYS A 3 -7.41 0.40 17.71
CA LYS A 3 -7.19 1.42 16.69
C LYS A 3 -6.24 0.80 15.65
N PRO A 4 -6.53 0.84 14.34
CA PRO A 4 -5.63 0.38 13.28
C PRO A 4 -4.33 1.21 13.15
N ASN A 5 -4.00 2.01 14.18
CA ASN A 5 -3.14 3.18 14.07
C ASN A 5 -1.64 2.88 13.98
N ASP A 6 -1.23 1.61 14.10
CA ASP A 6 0.18 1.23 13.96
C ASP A 6 0.41 0.25 12.80
N LEU A 7 -0.37 0.36 11.73
CA LEU A 7 0.25 0.16 10.43
C LEU A 7 1.33 1.23 10.30
N LEU A 8 2.58 0.86 10.62
CA LEU A 8 3.77 1.70 10.43
C LEU A 8 3.57 2.46 9.12
N GLN A 9 3.48 3.78 9.18
CA GLN A 9 3.05 4.61 8.05
C GLN A 9 3.86 4.32 6.77
N GLY A 10 5.13 3.88 6.93
CA GLY A 10 5.98 3.40 5.85
C GLY A 10 5.54 2.06 5.22
N THR A 11 5.01 1.12 6.00
CA THR A 11 4.52 -0.17 5.51
C THR A 11 3.27 0.00 4.66
N LEU A 12 2.31 0.84 5.06
CA LEU A 12 1.11 1.07 4.23
C LEU A 12 1.47 1.68 2.87
N ASN A 13 2.40 2.64 2.84
CA ASN A 13 2.89 3.23 1.59
C ASN A 13 3.50 2.17 0.67
N LEU A 14 4.37 1.31 1.20
CA LEU A 14 4.96 0.19 0.44
C LEU A 14 3.89 -0.73 -0.15
N LEU A 15 2.87 -1.09 0.64
CA LEU A 15 1.79 -1.98 0.20
C LEU A 15 0.93 -1.35 -0.91
N ILE A 16 0.62 -0.04 -0.81
CA ILE A 16 -0.11 0.69 -1.86
C ILE A 16 0.70 0.70 -3.16
N LEU A 17 1.99 1.06 -3.11
CA LEU A 17 2.86 1.05 -4.29
C LEU A 17 2.95 -0.34 -4.92
N LYS A 18 3.00 -1.39 -4.09
CA LYS A 18 3.06 -2.79 -4.55
C LYS A 18 1.78 -3.24 -5.23
N ILE A 19 0.61 -2.75 -4.82
CA ILE A 19 -0.65 -3.08 -5.51
C ILE A 19 -0.77 -2.30 -6.82
N LEU A 20 -0.44 -1.00 -6.81
CA LEU A 20 -0.44 -0.16 -8.01
C LEU A 20 0.64 -0.56 -9.03
N GLU A 21 1.59 -1.42 -8.64
CA GLU A 21 2.49 -2.07 -9.59
C GLU A 21 1.76 -2.94 -10.61
N LEU A 22 0.66 -3.57 -10.19
CA LEU A 22 -0.09 -4.52 -11.01
C LEU A 22 -0.92 -3.80 -12.06
N GLU A 23 -1.68 -2.79 -11.63
CA GLU A 23 -2.55 -1.99 -12.49
C GLU A 23 -3.02 -0.70 -11.77
N PRO A 24 -3.47 0.32 -12.52
CA PRO A 24 -4.14 1.48 -11.94
C PRO A 24 -5.41 1.08 -11.19
N MET A 25 -5.65 1.67 -10.02
CA MET A 25 -6.82 1.35 -9.19
C MET A 25 -7.39 2.58 -8.51
N HIS A 26 -8.71 2.61 -8.31
CA HIS A 26 -9.35 3.60 -7.46
C HIS A 26 -9.27 3.23 -5.97
N GLY A 27 -9.45 4.21 -5.08
CA GLY A 27 -9.23 4.06 -3.63
C GLY A 27 -9.99 2.87 -3.00
N TRP A 28 -11.26 2.68 -3.34
CA TRP A 28 -12.02 1.54 -2.82
C TRP A 28 -11.46 0.18 -3.29
N ALA A 29 -11.08 0.05 -4.56
CA ALA A 29 -10.49 -1.18 -5.08
C ALA A 29 -9.14 -1.50 -4.41
N LEU A 30 -8.33 -0.46 -4.13
CA LEU A 30 -7.09 -0.60 -3.36
C LEU A 30 -7.32 -1.18 -1.96
N ALA A 31 -8.32 -0.66 -1.23
CA ALA A 31 -8.65 -1.17 0.10
C ALA A 31 -9.09 -2.64 0.05
N GLN A 32 -9.91 -3.01 -0.93
CA GLN A 32 -10.33 -4.40 -1.13
C GLN A 32 -9.15 -5.30 -1.48
N ARG A 33 -8.24 -4.83 -2.34
CA ARG A 33 -7.07 -5.61 -2.75
C ARG A 33 -6.09 -5.83 -1.60
N LEU A 34 -5.86 -4.84 -0.75
CA LEU A 34 -5.09 -4.97 0.49
C LEU A 34 -5.68 -6.05 1.40
N LYS A 35 -6.99 -6.02 1.60
CA LYS A 35 -7.71 -6.97 2.43
C LYS A 35 -7.60 -8.40 1.86
N GLN A 36 -7.85 -8.56 0.57
CA GLN A 36 -7.77 -9.86 -0.11
C GLN A 36 -6.35 -10.45 -0.07
N MET A 37 -5.33 -9.66 -0.42
CA MET A 37 -3.94 -10.14 -0.49
C MET A 37 -3.34 -10.45 0.88
N SER A 38 -3.94 -9.94 1.96
CA SER A 38 -3.51 -10.17 3.34
C SER A 38 -4.31 -11.24 4.06
N ASN A 39 -5.13 -12.03 3.36
CA ASN A 39 -6.05 -13.01 3.96
C ASN A 39 -6.94 -12.38 5.05
N GLU A 40 -7.55 -11.24 4.73
CA GLU A 40 -8.48 -10.49 5.60
C GLU A 40 -7.84 -9.83 6.84
N ILE A 41 -6.52 -9.95 7.02
CA ILE A 41 -5.78 -9.42 8.18
C ILE A 41 -5.68 -7.89 8.10
N LEU A 42 -5.35 -7.32 6.93
CA LEU A 42 -5.16 -5.89 6.76
C LEU A 42 -6.44 -5.22 6.27
N GLN A 43 -7.16 -4.61 7.22
CA GLN A 43 -8.37 -3.83 6.93
C GLN A 43 -8.07 -2.34 7.03
N VAL A 44 -7.77 -1.73 5.89
CA VAL A 44 -7.40 -0.31 5.82
C VAL A 44 -8.64 0.54 5.53
N GLY A 45 -9.02 1.37 6.50
CA GLY A 45 -10.13 2.31 6.36
C GLY A 45 -9.76 3.60 5.60
N PRO A 46 -10.76 4.39 5.19
CA PRO A 46 -10.56 5.68 4.51
C PRO A 46 -9.61 6.64 5.26
N GLY A 47 -9.68 6.66 6.59
CA GLY A 47 -8.88 7.54 7.44
C GLY A 47 -7.37 7.26 7.40
N SER A 48 -6.95 6.08 6.93
CA SER A 48 -5.53 5.74 6.73
C SER A 48 -5.16 5.73 5.26
N LEU A 49 -6.06 5.23 4.40
CA LEU A 49 -5.78 5.08 2.97
C LEU A 49 -5.62 6.42 2.25
N TYR A 50 -6.55 7.36 2.44
CA TYR A 50 -6.53 8.61 1.68
C TYR A 50 -5.37 9.54 2.07
N PRO A 51 -5.01 9.69 3.36
CA PRO A 51 -3.79 10.41 3.72
C PRO A 51 -2.51 9.78 3.15
N ALA A 52 -2.43 8.44 3.10
CA ALA A 52 -1.30 7.75 2.48
C ALA A 52 -1.23 8.01 0.97
N LEU A 53 -2.36 7.89 0.26
CA LEU A 53 -2.44 8.21 -1.18
C LEU A 53 -2.04 9.65 -1.47
N HIS A 54 -2.54 10.61 -0.70
CA HIS A 54 -2.18 12.01 -0.84
C HIS A 54 -0.66 12.23 -0.66
N LYS A 55 -0.05 11.58 0.34
CA LYS A 55 1.40 11.64 0.53
C LYS A 55 2.15 11.06 -0.66
N LEU A 56 1.75 9.89 -1.16
CA LEU A 56 2.39 9.25 -2.31
C LEU A 56 2.28 10.09 -3.59
N GLU A 57 1.15 10.80 -3.76
CA GLU A 57 0.91 11.73 -4.87
C GLU A 57 1.81 12.97 -4.73
N GLN A 58 1.92 13.56 -3.53
CA GLN A 58 2.82 14.68 -3.25
C GLN A 58 4.30 14.35 -3.49
N GLU A 59 4.72 13.12 -3.19
CA GLU A 59 6.07 12.63 -3.45
C GLU A 59 6.31 12.28 -4.93
N GLY A 60 5.28 12.38 -5.78
CA GLY A 60 5.35 12.04 -7.20
C GLY A 60 5.49 10.54 -7.49
N TRP A 61 5.23 9.69 -6.50
CA TRP A 61 5.32 8.23 -6.65
C TRP A 61 4.08 7.62 -7.32
N ILE A 62 2.95 8.33 -7.25
CA ILE A 62 1.73 7.99 -7.98
C ILE A 62 1.16 9.25 -8.65
N THR A 63 0.37 9.08 -9.71
CA THR A 63 -0.52 10.12 -10.25
C THR A 63 -1.96 9.77 -9.94
N ALA A 64 -2.84 10.78 -9.93
CA ALA A 64 -4.27 10.61 -9.75
C ALA A 64 -5.06 11.26 -10.89
N ASP A 65 -5.92 10.47 -11.54
CA ASP A 65 -6.77 10.92 -12.65
C ASP A 65 -8.23 10.58 -12.36
N TRP A 66 -9.14 11.49 -12.69
CA TRP A 66 -10.58 11.23 -12.58
C TRP A 66 -11.03 10.38 -13.77
N SER A 67 -11.64 9.23 -13.48
CA SER A 67 -12.24 8.35 -14.50
C SER A 67 -13.60 7.85 -14.04
N MET A 68 -14.37 7.28 -14.97
CA MET A 68 -15.66 6.67 -14.68
C MET A 68 -15.44 5.26 -14.13
N SER A 69 -16.05 4.94 -12.99
CA SER A 69 -16.13 3.57 -12.48
C SER A 69 -17.07 2.72 -13.36
N GLU A 70 -17.03 1.40 -13.14
CA GLU A 70 -18.01 0.46 -13.72
C GLU A 70 -19.47 0.83 -13.39
N THR A 71 -19.68 1.52 -12.27
CA THR A 71 -21.00 2.01 -11.81
C THR A 71 -21.33 3.42 -12.31
N GLN A 72 -20.62 3.91 -13.33
CA GLN A 72 -20.79 5.25 -13.92
C GLN A 72 -20.65 6.42 -12.93
N ARG A 73 -19.88 6.24 -11.86
CA ARG A 73 -19.54 7.32 -10.92
C ARG A 73 -18.12 7.80 -11.20
N ARG A 74 -17.90 9.12 -11.13
CA ARG A 74 -16.55 9.66 -11.19
C ARG A 74 -15.77 9.27 -9.94
N VAL A 75 -14.66 8.58 -10.14
CA VAL A 75 -13.73 8.17 -9.07
C VAL A 75 -12.31 8.56 -9.46
N LYS A 76 -11.45 8.82 -8.48
CA LYS A 76 -10.02 8.99 -8.71
C LYS A 76 -9.37 7.62 -8.86
N PHE A 77 -8.70 7.40 -9.98
CA PHE A 77 -7.79 6.29 -10.21
C PHE A 77 -6.36 6.75 -9.92
N TYR A 78 -5.60 5.88 -9.26
CA TYR A 78 -4.21 6.11 -8.96
C TYR A 78 -3.36 5.20 -9.83
N THR A 79 -2.28 5.75 -10.38
CA THR A 79 -1.34 5.03 -11.25
C THR A 79 0.07 5.18 -10.70
N LEU A 80 0.84 4.10 -10.69
CA LEU A 80 2.23 4.15 -10.26
C LEU A 80 3.11 4.84 -11.30
N THR A 81 3.97 5.76 -10.85
CA THR A 81 4.94 6.44 -11.74
C THR A 81 6.26 5.67 -11.87
N LYS A 82 7.13 6.13 -12.78
CA LYS A 82 8.51 5.61 -12.89
C LYS A 82 9.32 5.83 -11.60
N GLU A 83 9.15 6.97 -10.94
CA GLU A 83 9.81 7.24 -9.65
C GLU A 83 9.20 6.40 -8.53
N GLY A 84 7.88 6.20 -8.53
CA GLY A 84 7.21 5.27 -7.62
C GLY A 84 7.71 3.83 -7.75
N ARG A 85 7.95 3.35 -8.98
CA ARG A 85 8.56 2.03 -9.23
C ARG A 85 9.96 1.92 -8.64
N LYS A 86 10.81 2.95 -8.82
CA LYS A 86 12.16 2.98 -8.22
C LYS A 86 12.08 2.94 -6.69
N GLN A 87 11.15 3.71 -6.12
CA GLN A 87 10.95 3.74 -4.68
C GLN A 87 10.41 2.42 -4.13
N LEU A 88 9.45 1.80 -4.82
CA LEU A 88 8.95 0.47 -4.48
C LEU A 88 10.09 -0.55 -4.41
N ASN A 89 10.99 -0.56 -5.39
CA ASN A 89 12.14 -1.48 -5.41
C ASN A 89 13.06 -1.26 -4.20
N ARG A 90 13.38 0.00 -3.87
CA ARG A 90 14.20 0.37 -2.70
C ARG A 90 13.55 -0.06 -1.39
N GLN A 91 12.26 0.27 -1.22
CA GLN A 91 11.51 -0.08 -0.01
C GLN A 91 11.35 -1.60 0.14
N THR A 92 11.09 -2.32 -0.96
CA THR A 92 11.00 -3.79 -0.96
C THR A 92 12.32 -4.43 -0.53
N ALA A 93 13.45 -3.96 -1.06
CA ALA A 93 14.77 -4.46 -0.67
C ALA A 93 15.06 -4.21 0.82
N ASN A 94 14.74 -3.01 1.31
CA ASN A 94 14.93 -2.68 2.73
C ASN A 94 13.99 -3.51 3.63
N TRP A 95 12.72 -3.68 3.24
CA TRP A 95 11.76 -4.50 3.97
C TRP A 95 12.25 -5.94 4.10
N LYS A 96 12.69 -6.56 2.99
CA LYS A 96 13.22 -7.93 3.01
C LYS A 96 14.36 -8.09 4.00
N ARG A 97 15.32 -7.15 4.01
CA ARG A 97 16.46 -7.18 4.93
C ARG A 97 16.01 -7.06 6.39
N LEU A 98 15.13 -6.10 6.68
CA LEU A 98 14.64 -5.86 8.04
C LEU A 98 13.76 -7.01 8.54
N SER A 99 12.86 -7.54 7.71
CA SER A 99 11.97 -8.64 8.10
C SER A 99 12.75 -9.91 8.42
N LEU A 100 13.82 -10.20 7.67
CA LEU A 100 14.69 -11.33 7.97
C LEU A 100 15.40 -11.17 9.32
N ALA A 101 15.96 -9.97 9.58
CA ALA A 101 16.62 -9.69 10.86
C ALA A 101 15.64 -9.79 12.04
N VAL A 102 14.46 -9.19 11.93
CA VAL A 102 13.42 -9.26 12.98
C VAL A 102 12.96 -10.71 13.19
N ASN A 103 12.67 -11.45 12.13
CA ASN A 103 12.24 -12.84 12.24
C ASN A 103 13.31 -13.73 12.91
N SER A 104 14.60 -13.48 12.65
CA SER A 104 15.68 -14.24 13.31
C SER A 104 15.74 -14.04 14.83
N ILE A 105 15.20 -12.92 15.34
CA ILE A 105 15.16 -12.59 16.76
C ILE A 105 13.84 -13.07 17.40
N VAL A 106 12.71 -12.86 16.71
CA VAL A 106 11.36 -13.05 17.28
C VAL A 106 10.80 -14.46 17.03
N LEU A 107 11.23 -15.12 15.96
CA LEU A 107 10.87 -16.49 15.59
C LEU A 107 12.15 -17.34 15.53
N PRO A 108 12.88 -17.49 16.65
CA PRO A 108 14.07 -18.33 16.65
C PRO A 108 13.65 -19.74 16.21
N ALA A 109 14.47 -20.36 15.36
CA ALA A 109 14.27 -21.76 15.01
C ALA A 109 14.21 -22.56 16.32
N GLU A 110 13.12 -23.28 16.55
CA GLU A 110 13.04 -24.21 17.66
C GLU A 110 14.15 -25.24 17.46
N GLY A 111 15.14 -25.20 18.35
CA GLY A 111 16.13 -26.26 18.49
C GLY A 111 15.56 -27.42 19.26
#